data_AF-A0A9E2HCW1-F1
#
_entry.id   AF-A0A9E2HCW1-F1
#
_cell.length_a   1.000
_cell.length_b   1.000
_cell.length_c   1.000
_cell.angle_alpha   90.00
_cell.angle_beta   90.00
_cell.angle_gamma   90.00
#
_symmetry.space_group_name_H-M   'P 1'
#
loop_
_entity.id
_entity.type
_entity.pdbx_description
1 polymer ?
#
loop_
_entity_poly.entity_id
_entity_poly.type
_entity_poly.pdbx_seq_one_letter_code
_entity_poly.pdbx_strand_id
1 'polypeptide(L)'
;AALGAFNVLGLMGLLIIAAILGDTVNYWIGHFFGERLIANPKVPIKKEHIDKTKAFFEKHGGKTIILARFVPIVRTFAPFVAGIGKMHYRKFIAYNVIGGVVWVVLFILAGYYFGNLPQVKHNFSLVIMGIILVSVLPMIVEVVRNKKNRV
;
A
#
# COMPACT_ATOMS: atom_id res chain seq x y z
N ALA A 1 -8.51 0.99 -19.22
CA ALA A 1 -8.03 -0.29 -19.80
C ALA A 1 -9.11 -1.01 -20.62
N ALA A 2 -10.35 -1.09 -20.15
CA ALA A 2 -11.44 -1.81 -20.84
C ALA A 2 -12.05 -1.13 -22.10
N LEU A 3 -11.54 0.05 -22.51
CA LEU A 3 -12.13 0.88 -23.58
C LEU A 3 -11.14 1.25 -24.71
N GLY A 4 -10.01 0.54 -24.84
CA GLY A 4 -9.12 0.69 -26.01
C GLY A 4 -8.34 2.02 -26.14
N ALA A 5 -8.46 2.97 -25.21
CA ALA A 5 -7.82 4.30 -25.33
C ALA A 5 -6.45 4.46 -24.65
N PHE A 6 -5.96 3.47 -23.88
CA PHE A 6 -4.67 3.56 -23.19
C PHE A 6 -3.78 2.36 -23.54
N ASN A 7 -2.58 2.64 -24.05
CA ASN A 7 -1.53 1.65 -24.23
C ASN A 7 -1.27 1.01 -22.86
N VAL A 8 -1.69 -0.24 -22.67
CA VAL A 8 -1.67 -0.93 -21.36
C VAL A 8 -0.27 -0.86 -20.76
N LEU A 9 0.76 -0.99 -21.62
CA LEU A 9 2.17 -0.83 -21.25
C LEU A 9 2.49 0.56 -20.67
N GLY A 10 1.96 1.63 -21.28
CA GLY A 10 2.12 3.00 -20.78
C GLY A 10 1.45 3.21 -19.42
N LEU A 11 0.27 2.62 -19.22
CA LEU A 11 -0.41 2.65 -17.91
C LEU A 11 0.38 1.87 -16.84
N MET A 12 0.94 0.70 -17.17
CA MET A 12 1.76 -0.04 -16.20
C MET A 12 3.00 0.75 -15.82
N GLY A 13 3.69 1.34 -16.80
CA GLY A 13 4.87 2.17 -16.55
C GLY A 13 4.56 3.36 -15.63
N LEU A 14 3.47 4.08 -15.92
CA LEU A 14 2.99 5.18 -15.08
C LEU A 14 2.70 4.73 -13.65
N LEU A 15 1.96 3.63 -13.47
CA LEU A 15 1.59 3.12 -12.14
C LEU A 15 2.80 2.64 -11.35
N ILE A 16 3.78 2.00 -12.00
CA ILE A 16 5.05 1.60 -11.37
C ILE A 16 5.80 2.84 -10.89
N ILE A 17 5.96 3.85 -11.75
CA ILE A 17 6.65 5.11 -11.40
C ILE A 17 5.93 5.80 -10.24
N ALA A 18 4.60 5.94 -10.32
CA ALA A 18 3.81 6.57 -9.28
C ALA A 18 3.93 5.83 -7.93
N ALA A 19 3.88 4.49 -7.94
CA ALA A 19 4.06 3.67 -6.74
C ALA A 19 5.46 3.85 -6.13
N ILE A 20 6.51 3.80 -6.95
CA ILE A 20 7.89 3.98 -6.48
C ILE A 20 8.08 5.37 -5.89
N LEU A 21 7.60 6.42 -6.57
CA LEU A 21 7.72 7.81 -6.10
C LEU A 21 6.96 8.03 -4.80
N GLY A 22 5.70 7.57 -4.71
CA GLY A 22 4.91 7.69 -3.48
C GLY A 22 5.57 7.03 -2.28
N ASP A 23 6.06 5.80 -2.44
CA ASP A 23 6.76 5.08 -1.38
C ASP A 23 8.11 5.73 -1.03
N THR A 24 8.80 6.31 -2.01
CA THR A 24 10.05 7.04 -1.79
C THR A 24 9.83 8.32 -0.99
N VAL A 25 8.81 9.11 -1.33
CA VAL A 25 8.42 10.30 -0.57
C VAL A 25 8.09 9.90 0.87
N ASN A 26 7.30 8.84 1.03
CA ASN A 26 6.89 8.37 2.35
C ASN A 26 8.06 7.85 3.20
N TYR A 27 9.04 7.18 2.58
CA TYR A 27 10.31 6.82 3.22
C TYR A 27 11.07 8.05 3.72
N TRP A 28 11.22 9.09 2.88
CA TRP A 28 11.93 10.30 3.27
C TRP A 28 11.22 11.10 4.36
N ILE A 29 9.89 11.12 4.35
CA ILE A 29 9.10 11.70 5.45
C ILE A 29 9.42 10.97 6.75
N GLY A 30 9.42 9.63 6.75
CA GLY A 30 9.81 8.84 7.91
C GLY A 30 11.27 9.06 8.32
N HIS A 31 12.18 9.22 7.36
CA HIS A 31 13.61 9.38 7.61
C HIS A 31 13.95 10.73 8.27
N PHE A 32 13.38 11.84 7.77
CA PHE A 32 13.66 13.18 8.27
C PHE A 32 12.75 13.61 9.42
N PHE A 33 11.45 13.31 9.32
CA PHE A 33 10.46 13.79 10.28
C PHE A 33 10.07 12.74 11.32
N GLY A 34 10.53 11.49 11.16
CA GLY A 34 10.22 10.38 12.06
C GLY A 34 10.44 10.66 13.54
N GLU A 35 11.64 11.06 13.91
CA GLU A 35 11.99 11.34 15.32
C GLU A 35 11.18 12.53 15.88
N ARG A 36 10.94 13.56 15.07
CA ARG A 36 10.12 14.73 15.46
C ARG A 36 8.64 14.38 15.62
N LEU A 37 8.10 13.49 14.78
CA LEU A 37 6.72 13.01 14.85
C LEU A 37 6.51 12.11 16.06
N ILE A 38 7.48 11.25 16.39
CA ILE A 38 7.43 10.39 17.59
C ILE A 38 7.53 11.22 18.87
N ALA A 39 8.35 12.28 18.87
CA ALA A 39 8.50 13.16 20.03
C ALA A 39 7.28 14.06 20.27
N ASN A 40 6.38 14.20 19.29
CA ASN A 40 5.20 15.05 19.41
C ASN A 40 4.03 14.30 20.06
N PRO A 41 3.58 14.68 21.27
CA PRO A 41 2.51 13.99 22.00
C PRO A 41 1.14 14.07 21.30
N LYS A 42 0.98 14.95 20.29
CA LYS A 42 -0.25 15.05 19.49
C LYS A 42 -0.35 13.97 18.40
N VAL A 43 0.75 13.27 18.10
CA VAL A 43 0.79 12.26 17.04
C VAL A 43 0.63 10.87 17.67
N PRO A 44 -0.32 10.04 17.22
CA PRO A 44 -0.62 8.73 17.84
C PRO A 44 0.39 7.63 17.43
N ILE A 45 1.69 7.95 17.40
CA ILE A 45 2.77 7.00 17.09
C ILE A 45 3.45 6.57 18.38
N LYS A 46 3.24 5.32 18.82
CA LYS A 46 3.91 4.77 19.99
C LYS A 46 5.33 4.32 19.63
N LYS A 47 6.31 4.74 20.43
CA LYS A 47 7.72 4.34 20.30
C LYS A 47 7.90 2.81 20.28
N GLU A 48 7.12 2.09 21.09
CA GLU A 48 7.14 0.63 21.13
C GLU A 48 6.80 -0.04 19.78
N HIS A 49 5.88 0.54 18.99
CA HIS A 49 5.57 0.02 17.66
C HIS A 49 6.74 0.25 16.68
N ILE A 50 7.44 1.37 16.83
CA ILE A 50 8.63 1.68 16.02
C ILE A 50 9.75 0.70 16.34
N ASP A 51 10.03 0.45 17.62
CA ASP A 51 11.10 -0.46 18.05
C ASP A 51 10.80 -1.91 17.62
N LYS A 52 9.55 -2.37 17.78
CA LYS A 52 9.11 -3.67 17.24
C LYS A 52 9.29 -3.75 15.73
N THR A 53 9.00 -2.67 15.01
CA THR A 53 9.11 -2.67 13.56
C THR A 53 10.57 -2.59 13.10
N LYS A 54 11.45 -1.89 13.82
CA LYS A 54 12.90 -1.95 13.60
C LYS A 54 13.43 -3.37 13.76
N ALA A 55 13.10 -4.03 14.87
CA ALA A 55 13.45 -5.43 15.10
C ALA A 55 12.88 -6.35 14.01
N PHE A 56 11.68 -6.06 13.53
CA PHE A 56 11.06 -6.82 12.43
C PHE A 56 11.81 -6.64 11.11
N PHE A 57 12.22 -5.41 10.76
CA PHE A 57 13.02 -5.10 9.58
C PHE A 57 14.44 -5.64 9.66
N GLU A 58 15.05 -5.66 10.85
CA GLU A 58 16.34 -6.32 11.08
C GLU A 58 16.23 -7.83 10.89
N LYS A 59 15.17 -8.46 11.42
CA LYS A 59 14.94 -9.90 11.34
C LYS A 59 14.56 -10.40 9.94
N HIS A 60 13.68 -9.70 9.23
CA HIS A 60 13.13 -10.14 7.94
C HIS A 60 13.72 -9.40 6.73
N GLY A 61 14.48 -8.33 6.98
CA GLY A 61 15.13 -7.53 5.95
C GLY A 61 14.15 -6.80 5.04
N GLY A 62 14.64 -6.42 3.85
CA GLY A 62 13.85 -5.66 2.88
C GLY A 62 12.78 -6.46 2.14
N LYS A 63 12.76 -7.80 2.28
CA LYS A 63 11.68 -8.65 1.74
C LYS A 63 10.31 -8.26 2.33
N THR A 64 10.31 -7.73 3.56
CA THR A 64 9.13 -7.16 4.22
C THR A 64 8.46 -6.05 3.40
N ILE A 65 9.23 -5.23 2.68
CA ILE A 65 8.67 -4.13 1.85
C ILE A 65 7.81 -4.70 0.72
N ILE A 66 8.22 -5.82 0.13
CA ILE A 66 7.47 -6.51 -0.91
C ILE A 66 6.18 -7.09 -0.32
N LEU A 67 6.29 -7.81 0.81
CA LEU A 67 5.14 -8.45 1.46
C LEU A 67 4.13 -7.42 2.00
N ALA A 68 4.60 -6.29 2.51
CA ALA A 68 3.77 -5.20 3.00
C ALA A 68 2.80 -4.66 1.94
N ARG A 69 3.17 -4.71 0.65
CA ARG A 69 2.31 -4.24 -0.46
C ARG A 69 1.02 -5.06 -0.61
N PHE A 70 1.03 -6.31 -0.16
CA PHE A 70 -0.16 -7.19 -0.21
C PHE A 70 -1.12 -6.95 0.95
N VAL A 71 -0.69 -6.24 2.00
CA VAL A 71 -1.53 -5.95 3.18
C VAL A 71 -1.88 -4.46 3.18
N PRO A 72 -3.14 -4.06 2.92
CA PRO A 72 -3.52 -2.66 2.67
C PRO A 72 -3.09 -1.66 3.75
N ILE A 73 -3.19 -2.02 5.02
CA ILE A 73 -2.80 -1.14 6.14
C ILE A 73 -1.28 -1.07 6.23
N VAL A 74 -0.59 -2.20 6.11
CA VAL A 74 0.88 -2.25 6.27
C VAL A 74 1.56 -1.52 5.11
N ARG A 75 1.02 -1.56 3.90
CA ARG A 75 1.63 -0.93 2.72
C ARG A 75 1.85 0.58 2.88
N THR A 76 0.93 1.29 3.55
CA THR A 76 1.03 2.76 3.71
C THR A 76 1.99 3.15 4.81
N PHE A 77 2.17 2.28 5.83
CA PHE A 77 3.10 2.53 6.93
C PHE A 77 4.49 1.95 6.69
N ALA A 78 4.64 0.91 5.87
CA ALA A 78 5.92 0.22 5.68
C ALA A 78 7.03 1.14 5.14
N PRO A 79 6.83 1.98 4.11
CA PRO A 79 7.85 2.92 3.67
C PRO A 79 8.22 3.94 4.75
N PHE A 80 7.21 4.49 5.43
CA PHE A 80 7.40 5.43 6.52
C PHE A 80 8.23 4.84 7.66
N VAL A 81 7.89 3.64 8.12
CA VAL A 81 8.60 2.98 9.21
C VAL A 81 9.99 2.51 8.78
N ALA A 82 10.18 2.11 7.52
CA ALA A 82 11.51 1.85 6.98
C ALA A 82 12.40 3.12 7.00
N GLY A 83 11.80 4.29 6.75
CA GLY A 83 12.44 5.61 6.91
C GLY A 83 12.86 5.89 8.35
N ILE A 84 11.94 5.73 9.31
CA ILE A 84 12.21 5.90 10.76
C ILE A 84 13.29 4.91 11.23
N GLY A 85 13.26 3.70 10.69
CA GLY A 85 14.23 2.65 10.93
C GLY A 85 15.64 2.96 10.40
N LYS A 86 15.82 4.07 9.67
CA LYS A 86 17.05 4.46 8.96
C LYS A 86 17.61 3.31 8.12
N MET A 87 16.71 2.52 7.51
CA MET A 87 17.10 1.45 6.59
C MET A 87 17.87 2.04 5.42
N HIS A 88 19.02 1.47 5.04
CA HIS A 88 19.82 2.01 3.96
C HIS A 88 18.99 2.21 2.66
N TYR A 89 18.93 3.44 2.15
CA TYR A 89 18.02 3.83 1.05
C TYR A 89 18.17 2.94 -0.19
N ARG A 90 19.41 2.56 -0.55
CA ARG A 90 19.64 1.65 -1.70
C ARG A 90 18.96 0.29 -1.53
N LYS A 91 18.90 -0.22 -0.30
CA LYS A 91 18.22 -1.48 0.00
C LYS A 91 16.72 -1.28 -0.10
N PHE A 92 16.20 -0.20 0.50
CA PHE A 92 14.78 0.15 0.42
C PHE A 92 14.30 0.27 -1.03
N ILE A 93 14.95 1.11 -1.85
CA ILE A 93 14.51 1.37 -3.23
C ILE A 93 14.57 0.11 -4.10
N ALA A 94 15.58 -0.75 -3.93
CA ALA A 94 15.67 -2.00 -4.68
C ALA A 94 14.48 -2.93 -4.41
N TYR A 95 14.14 -3.16 -3.12
CA TYR A 95 12.96 -3.96 -2.77
C TYR A 95 11.65 -3.25 -3.12
N ASN A 96 11.63 -1.92 -3.05
CA ASN A 96 10.47 -1.11 -3.40
C ASN A 96 10.14 -1.22 -4.90
N VAL A 97 11.15 -1.13 -5.77
CA VAL A 97 11.00 -1.29 -7.22
C VAL A 97 10.55 -2.71 -7.56
N ILE A 98 11.22 -3.73 -7.02
CA ILE A 98 10.86 -5.13 -7.26
C ILE A 98 9.41 -5.39 -6.82
N GLY A 99 9.07 -4.97 -5.60
CA GLY A 99 7.73 -5.13 -5.06
C GLY A 99 6.68 -4.36 -5.85
N GLY A 100 7.01 -3.14 -6.31
CA GLY A 100 6.12 -2.32 -7.12
C GLY A 100 5.83 -2.92 -8.48
N VAL A 101 6.87 -3.40 -9.18
CA VAL A 101 6.72 -4.08 -10.47
C VAL A 101 5.88 -5.35 -10.31
N VAL A 102 6.23 -6.23 -9.36
CA VAL A 102 5.50 -7.49 -9.14
C VAL A 102 4.03 -7.22 -8.80
N TRP A 103 3.78 -6.26 -7.91
CA TRP A 103 2.42 -5.92 -7.49
C TRP A 103 1.61 -5.35 -8.66
N VAL A 104 2.14 -4.36 -9.38
CA VAL A 104 1.43 -3.73 -10.51
C VAL A 104 1.16 -4.77 -11.61
N VAL A 105 2.15 -5.57 -11.99
CA VAL A 105 1.98 -6.62 -13.01
C VAL A 105 0.91 -7.62 -12.58
N LEU A 106 0.93 -8.08 -11.33
CA LEU A 106 -0.03 -9.06 -10.81
C LEU A 106 -1.46 -8.51 -10.84
N PHE A 107 -1.69 -7.28 -10.35
CA PHE A 107 -3.03 -6.69 -10.34
C PHE A 107 -3.53 -6.29 -11.73
N ILE A 108 -2.65 -5.83 -12.62
CA ILE A 108 -3.03 -5.50 -14.00
C ILE A 108 -3.38 -6.77 -14.77
N LEU A 109 -2.56 -7.83 -14.68
CA LEU A 109 -2.87 -9.11 -15.33
C LEU A 109 -4.13 -9.73 -14.75
N ALA A 110 -4.27 -9.76 -13.42
CA ALA A 110 -5.49 -10.27 -12.78
C ALA A 110 -6.73 -9.49 -13.25
N GLY A 111 -6.67 -8.16 -13.29
CA GLY A 111 -7.76 -7.32 -13.80
C GLY A 111 -8.05 -7.53 -15.30
N TYR A 112 -7.01 -7.75 -16.11
CA TYR A 112 -7.14 -8.03 -17.53
C TYR A 112 -7.83 -9.37 -17.80
N TYR A 113 -7.39 -10.45 -17.15
CA TYR A 113 -8.00 -11.77 -17.30
C TYR A 113 -9.41 -11.82 -16.70
N PHE A 114 -9.59 -11.26 -15.50
CA PHE A 114 -10.89 -11.22 -14.83
C PHE A 114 -11.91 -10.39 -15.64
N GLY A 115 -11.50 -9.24 -16.15
CA GLY A 115 -12.36 -8.38 -16.98
C GLY A 115 -12.67 -8.96 -18.37
N ASN A 116 -11.90 -9.95 -18.86
CA ASN A 116 -12.16 -10.58 -20.14
C ASN A 116 -13.10 -11.79 -20.05
N LEU A 117 -13.49 -12.22 -18.84
CA LEU A 117 -14.44 -13.31 -18.65
C LEU A 117 -15.85 -12.90 -19.13
N PRO A 118 -16.56 -13.75 -19.91
CA PRO A 118 -17.89 -13.44 -20.44
C PRO A 118 -18.91 -13.11 -19.33
N GLN A 119 -18.83 -13.83 -18.21
CA GLN A 119 -19.71 -13.63 -17.05
C GLN A 119 -19.50 -12.27 -16.38
N VAL A 120 -18.26 -11.76 -16.37
CA VAL A 120 -17.89 -10.46 -15.81
C VAL A 120 -18.28 -9.34 -16.76
N LYS A 121 -18.10 -9.51 -18.08
CA LYS A 121 -18.53 -8.54 -19.09
C LYS A 121 -20.06 -8.35 -19.09
N HIS A 122 -20.81 -9.44 -18.96
CA HIS A 122 -22.27 -9.36 -18.94
C HIS A 122 -22.81 -8.70 -17.66
N ASN A 123 -22.10 -8.87 -16.54
CA ASN A 123 -22.50 -8.34 -15.23
C ASN A 123 -21.58 -7.21 -14.74
N PHE A 124 -20.98 -6.44 -15.65
CA PHE A 124 -19.91 -5.49 -15.30
C PHE A 124 -20.34 -4.47 -14.25
N SER A 125 -21.58 -3.96 -14.36
CA SER A 125 -22.17 -3.05 -13.37
C SER A 125 -22.32 -3.68 -11.98
N LEU A 126 -22.73 -4.95 -11.90
CA LEU A 126 -22.85 -5.68 -10.64
C LEU A 126 -21.49 -5.93 -9.99
N VAL A 127 -20.48 -6.27 -10.79
CA VAL A 127 -19.10 -6.47 -10.31
C VAL A 127 -18.52 -5.19 -9.75
N ILE A 128 -18.67 -4.06 -10.46
CA ILE A 128 -18.22 -2.74 -9.97
C ILE A 128 -18.94 -2.39 -8.66
N MET A 129 -20.26 -2.59 -8.60
CA MET A 129 -21.04 -2.32 -7.40
C MET A 129 -20.56 -3.18 -6.21
N GLY A 130 -20.23 -4.45 -6.45
CA GLY A 130 -19.64 -5.33 -5.45
C GLY A 130 -18.28 -4.82 -4.93
N ILE A 131 -17.39 -4.38 -5.82
CA ILE A 131 -16.08 -3.82 -5.43
C ILE A 131 -16.24 -2.55 -4.58
N ILE A 132 -17.18 -1.68 -4.95
CA ILE A 132 -17.49 -0.45 -4.19
C ILE A 132 -17.98 -0.83 -2.79
N LEU A 133 -18.95 -1.74 -2.69
CA LEU A 133 -19.49 -2.19 -1.40
C LEU A 133 -18.40 -2.79 -0.51
N VAL A 134 -17.55 -3.68 -1.05
CA VAL A 134 -16.44 -4.29 -0.31
C VAL A 134 -15.41 -3.26 0.15
N SER A 135 -15.14 -2.22 -0.65
CA SER A 135 -14.18 -1.16 -0.29
C SER A 135 -14.72 -0.22 0.80
N VAL A 136 -16.03 0.05 0.80
CA VAL A 136 -16.70 0.94 1.76
C VAL A 136 -17.07 0.21 3.06
N LEU A 137 -17.32 -1.10 3.00
CA LEU A 137 -17.64 -1.95 4.14
C LEU A 137 -16.71 -1.77 5.36
N PRO A 138 -15.37 -1.87 5.26
CA PRO A 138 -14.50 -1.69 6.42
C PRO A 138 -14.62 -0.30 7.04
N MET A 139 -14.86 0.75 6.23
CA MET A 139 -15.10 2.11 6.73
C MET A 139 -16.40 2.19 7.53
N ILE A 140 -17.49 1.60 7.03
CA ILE A 140 -18.79 1.57 7.73
C ILE A 140 -18.68 0.79 9.03
N VAL A 141 -18.04 -0.38 9.01
CA VAL A 141 -17.85 -1.21 10.22
C VAL A 141 -17.05 -0.47 11.28
N GLU A 142 -15.97 0.22 10.90
CA GLU A 142 -15.16 1.02 11.83
C GLU A 142 -15.98 2.17 12.45
N VAL A 143 -16.80 2.87 11.66
CA VAL A 143 -17.67 3.97 12.13
C VAL A 143 -18.75 3.47 13.09
N VAL A 144 -19.41 2.37 12.76
CA VAL A 144 -20.46 1.77 13.62
C VAL A 144 -19.86 1.24 14.92
N ARG A 145 -18.70 0.58 14.85
CA ARG A 145 -17.99 0.06 16.03
C ARG A 145 -17.50 1.19 16.94
N ASN A 146 -16.99 2.29 16.37
CA ASN A 146 -16.58 3.46 17.15
C ASN A 146 -17.76 4.19 17.79
N LYS A 147 -18.95 4.22 17.16
CA LYS A 147 -20.16 4.76 17.79
C LYS A 147 -20.59 3.91 18.98
N LYS A 148 -20.50 2.58 18.89
CA LYS A 148 -20.90 1.66 19.96
C LYS A 148 -19.96 1.66 21.17
N ASN A 149 -18.67 1.97 20.98
CA ASN A 149 -17.69 2.08 22.06
C ASN A 149 -17.67 3.48 22.72
N ARG A 150 -18.44 4.44 22.22
CA ARG A 150 -18.50 5.83 22.74
C ARG A 150 -19.80 6.13 23.51
N VAL A 151 -20.70 5.15 23.63
CA VAL A 151 -21.93 5.18 24.44
C VAL A 151 -21.74 4.20 25.59
#